data_AF-A0A090RZQ6-F1
#
_entry.id   AF-A0A090RZQ6-F1
#
_cell.length_a   1.000
_cell.length_b   1.000
_cell.length_c   1.000
_cell.angle_alpha   90.00
_cell.angle_beta   90.00
_cell.angle_gamma   90.00
#
_symmetry.space_group_name_H-M   'P 1'
#
loop_
_entity.id
_entity.type
_entity.pdbx_description
1 polymer ?
#
loop_
_entity_poly.entity_id
_entity_poly.type
_entity_poly.pdbx_seq_one_letter_code
_entity_poly.pdbx_strand_id
1 'polypeptide(L)' 'MALKKAGKIRAIGISNANQAELEQYQQTGVVDAVQEKYNLIERQLEQTLLPSTIKLMSRVLATLHLPWGC' A
#
# COMPACT_ATOMS: atom_id res chain seq x y z
N MET A 1 14.97 3.35 6.61
CA MET A 1 15.71 3.74 5.37
C MET A 1 17.12 3.15 5.20
N ALA A 2 17.77 2.60 6.24
CA ALA A 2 19.16 2.11 6.14
C ALA A 2 19.39 1.05 5.03
N LEU A 3 18.45 0.13 4.82
CA LEU A 3 18.56 -0.91 3.78
C LEU A 3 18.50 -0.37 2.35
N LYS A 4 17.69 0.68 2.10
CA LYS A 4 17.61 1.37 0.80
C LYS A 4 18.91 2.13 0.54
N LYS A 5 19.44 2.82 1.56
CA LYS A 5 20.75 3.52 1.48
C LYS A 5 21.94 2.57 1.29
N ALA A 6 21.88 1.38 1.88
CA ALA A 6 22.88 0.33 1.70
C ALA A 6 22.76 -0.43 0.36
N GLY A 7 21.79 -0.09 -0.49
CA GLY A 7 21.59 -0.73 -1.80
C GLY A 7 21.02 -2.15 -1.74
N LYS A 8 20.61 -2.66 -0.57
CA LYS A 8 20.08 -4.03 -0.41
C LYS A 8 18.65 -4.17 -0.93
N ILE A 9 17.87 -3.09 -0.90
CA ILE A 9 16.50 -3.05 -1.41
C ILE A 9 16.31 -1.80 -2.28
N ARG A 10 15.47 -1.89 -3.31
CA ARG A 10 15.23 -0.78 -4.26
C ARG A 10 13.97 0.01 -3.94
N ALA A 11 12.99 -0.64 -3.31
CA ALA A 11 11.69 -0.06 -2.99
C ALA A 11 11.20 -0.58 -1.64
N ILE A 12 10.31 0.17 -0.99
CA ILE A 12 9.64 -0.20 0.25
C ILE A 12 8.14 -0.34 -0.05
N GLY A 13 7.61 -1.53 0.18
CA GLY A 13 6.18 -1.81 0.10
C GLY A 13 5.58 -2.06 1.48
N ILE A 14 4.33 -1.66 1.67
CA ILE A 14 3.53 -2.02 2.85
C ILE A 14 2.29 -2.81 2.41
N SER A 15 1.75 -3.64 3.29
CA SER A 15 0.58 -4.47 3.00
C SER A 15 -0.27 -4.69 4.25
N ASN A 16 -1.59 -4.76 4.10
CA ASN A 16 -2.57 -4.83 5.18
C ASN A 16 -2.45 -3.66 6.18
N ALA A 17 -2.16 -2.47 5.67
CA ALA A 17 -1.99 -1.26 6.45
C ALA A 17 -3.21 -0.33 6.31
N ASN A 18 -3.58 0.34 7.39
CA ASN A 18 -4.63 1.35 7.38
C ASN A 18 -4.10 2.74 7.02
N GLN A 19 -5.00 3.71 6.85
CA GLN A 19 -4.62 5.06 6.42
C GLN A 19 -3.73 5.78 7.45
N ALA A 20 -3.98 5.60 8.75
CA ALA A 20 -3.17 6.19 9.80
C ALA A 20 -1.74 5.61 9.80
N GLU A 21 -1.59 4.30 9.59
CA GLU A 21 -0.28 3.66 9.45
C GLU A 21 0.45 4.16 8.21
N LEU A 22 -0.25 4.31 7.08
CA LEU A 22 0.33 4.85 5.85
C LEU A 22 0.82 6.30 6.05
N GLU A 23 0.11 7.12 6.83
CA GLU A 23 0.54 8.47 7.23
C GLU A 23 1.76 8.43 8.18
N GLN A 24 1.79 7.51 9.14
CA GLN A 24 2.95 7.31 10.02
C GLN A 24 4.19 6.85 9.24
N TYR A 25 4.03 5.94 8.27
CA TYR A 25 5.13 5.51 7.41
C TYR A 25 5.69 6.66 6.55
N GLN A 26 4.85 7.59 6.11
CA GLN A 26 5.32 8.80 5.42
C GLN A 26 6.20 9.69 6.28
N GLN A 27 5.93 9.78 7.59
CA GLN A 27 6.75 10.58 8.50
C GLN A 27 8.15 9.97 8.69
N THR A 28 8.26 8.64 8.54
CA THR A 28 9.52 7.91 8.76
C THR A 28 10.30 7.66 7.47
N GLY A 29 9.66 7.70 6.30
CA GLY A 29 10.31 7.47 5.03
C GLY A 29 9.39 7.39 3.82
N VAL A 30 9.94 6.87 2.72
CA VAL A 30 9.24 6.75 1.43
C VAL A 30 8.61 5.37 1.33
N VAL A 31 7.32 5.32 1.02
CA VAL A 31 6.58 4.11 0.67
C VAL A 31 6.35 4.12 -0.83
N ASP A 32 6.95 3.16 -1.54
CA ASP A 32 6.90 3.06 -2.99
C ASP A 32 5.67 2.25 -3.48
N ALA A 33 5.18 1.31 -2.67
CA ALA A 33 4.02 0.48 -3.00
C ALA A 33 3.12 0.15 -1.79
N VAL A 34 1.82 0.00 -2.04
CA VAL A 34 0.82 -0.37 -1.04
C VAL A 34 0.02 -1.55 -1.58
N GLN A 35 0.08 -2.69 -0.90
CA GLN A 35 -0.56 -3.92 -1.34
C GLN A 35 -1.73 -4.28 -0.43
N GLU A 36 -2.95 -4.09 -0.94
CA GLU A 36 -4.17 -4.29 -0.15
C GLU A 36 -5.17 -5.18 -0.89
N LYS A 37 -6.12 -5.72 -0.12
CA LYS A 37 -7.23 -6.50 -0.68
C LYS A 37 -8.17 -5.57 -1.44
N TYR A 38 -8.37 -5.88 -2.72
CA TYR A 38 -9.31 -5.14 -3.56
C TYR A 38 -9.88 -6.08 -4.62
N ASN A 39 -11.20 -6.14 -4.69
CA ASN A 39 -11.94 -6.93 -5.68
C ASN A 39 -13.29 -6.23 -5.97
N LEU A 40 -14.09 -6.78 -6.89
CA LEU A 40 -15.38 -6.17 -7.26
C LEU A 40 -16.38 -6.06 -6.10
N ILE A 41 -16.25 -6.93 -5.09
CA ILE A 41 -17.12 -6.98 -3.90
C ILE A 41 -16.57 -6.06 -2.80
N GLU A 42 -15.26 -6.10 -2.57
CA GLU A 42 -14.54 -5.35 -1.54
C GLU A 42 -13.79 -4.18 -2.17
N ARG A 43 -14.53 -3.06 -2.30
CA ARG A 43 -14.06 -1.80 -2.89
C ARG A 43 -13.78 -0.70 -1.84
N GLN A 44 -13.73 -1.05 -0.54
CA GLN A 44 -13.50 -0.10 0.56
C GLN A 44 -12.19 0.69 0.41
N LEU A 45 -11.22 0.13 -0.33
CA LEU A 45 -9.98 0.80 -0.68
C LEU A 45 -10.19 2.14 -1.41
N GLU A 46 -11.25 2.27 -2.22
CA GLU A 46 -11.55 3.47 -3.02
C GLU A 46 -11.84 4.69 -2.18
N GLN A 47 -12.42 4.49 -0.99
CA GLN A 47 -12.81 5.58 -0.10
C GLN A 47 -11.74 5.90 0.96
N THR A 48 -10.76 5.01 1.13
CA THR A 48 -9.77 5.08 2.20
C THR A 48 -8.38 5.34 1.64
N LEU A 49 -7.74 4.31 1.10
CA LEU A 49 -6.32 4.32 0.76
C LEU A 49 -6.04 4.78 -0.68
N LEU A 50 -6.95 4.55 -1.63
CA LEU A 50 -6.75 4.95 -3.03
C LEU A 50 -6.58 6.46 -3.23
N PRO A 51 -7.39 7.34 -2.61
CA PRO A 51 -7.21 8.79 -2.77
C PRO A 51 -5.83 9.25 -2.27
N SER A 52 -5.37 8.69 -1.15
CA SER A 52 -4.08 9.04 -0.53
C SER A 52 -2.90 8.50 -1.33
N THR A 53 -2.98 7.26 -1.82
CA THR A 53 -1.90 6.65 -2.63
C THR A 53 -1.73 7.33 -3.99
N ILE A 54 -2.83 7.72 -4.65
CA ILE A 54 -2.79 8.52 -5.89
C ILE A 54 -2.10 9.87 -5.64
N LYS A 55 -2.43 10.55 -4.54
CA LYS A 55 -1.81 11.84 -4.18
C LYS A 55 -0.31 11.72 -3.92
N LEU A 56 0.13 10.57 -3.41
CA LEU A 56 1.51 10.34 -2.99
C LEU A 56 2.38 9.72 -4.09
N MET A 57 1.83 9.48 -5.28
CA MET A 57 2.50 8.75 -6.37
C MET A 57 2.98 7.34 -5.95
N SER A 58 2.40 6.76 -4.90
CA SER A 58 2.69 5.39 -4.49
C SER A 58 1.83 4.42 -5.32
N ARG A 59 2.41 3.29 -5.72
CA ARG A 59 1.70 2.32 -6.58
C ARG A 59 0.85 1.39 -5.72
N VAL A 60 -0.45 1.34 -6.00
CA VAL A 60 -1.34 0.36 -5.37
C VAL A 60 -1.23 -0.97 -6.09
N LEU A 61 -0.89 -2.02 -5.34
CA LEU A 61 -0.95 -3.41 -5.77
C LEU A 61 -2.22 -4.02 -5.19
N ALA A 62 -3.27 -4.09 -6.00
CA ALA A 62 -4.51 -4.76 -5.61
C ALA A 62 -4.30 -6.28 -5.60
N THR A 63 -4.40 -6.89 -4.42
CA THR A 63 -4.46 -8.35 -4.30
C THR A 63 -5.91 -8.78 -4.48
N LEU A 64 -6.20 -9.40 -5.62
CA LEU A 64 -7.48 -10.07 -5.90
C LEU A 64 -7.56 -11.32 -5.02
N HIS A 65 -8.10 -11.17 -3.81
CA HIS A 65 -8.59 -12.30 -3.03
C HIS A 65 -10.08 -12.42 -3.29
N LEU A 66 -10.46 -13.38 -4.13
CA LEU A 66 -11.86 -13.77 -4.27
C LEU A 66 -12.27 -14.41 -2.93
N PRO A 67 -13.35 -13.95 -2.26
CA PRO A 67 -13.83 -14.61 -1.07
C PRO A 67 -14.13 -16.07 -1.44
N TRP A 68 -13.51 -17.00 -0.71
CA TRP A 68 -13.62 -18.47 -0.84
C TRP A 68 -14.86 -18.90 -1.63
N GLY A 69 -14.65 -19.11 -2.93
CA GLY A 69 -15.70 -19.25 -3.93
C GLY A 69 -15.15 -19.88 -5.21
N CYS A 70 -14.30 -20.90 -5.02
CA CYS A 70 -14.10 -22.13 -5.78
C CYS A 70 -12.99 -22.92 -5.08
#